data_AF-A0A839UK71-F1
#
_entry.id   AF-A0A839UK71-F1
#
_cell.length_a   1.000
_cell.length_b   1.000
_cell.length_c   1.000
_cell.angle_alpha   90.00
_cell.angle_beta   90.00
_cell.angle_gamma   90.00
#
_symmetry.space_group_name_H-M   'P 1'
#
loop_
_entity.id
_entity.type
_entity.pdbx_description
1 polymer ?
#
loop_
_entity_poly.entity_id
_entity_poly.type
_entity_poly.pdbx_seq_one_letter_code
_entity_poly.pdbx_strand_id
1 'polypeptide(L)'
;METDKRTEPLREWNRLARENTENAIVSSMFNATLRTTFSISEFSNWVLVATAAVASFLLVNANDLMDFVGKEGIIAGGYILSLSCIFGLFSRVIGLRCKMAIELHDAIRHTFIEHLERYEAEEEKIQEGASFWGINLEAGIRFDRILKEFLAPFPWFVKYFATKHIEKNSENPQIAYLTQLKNLRTQAYATIIQAGLFIYFFVQVFSSASKL
;
A
#
# COMPACT_ATOMS: atom_id res chain seq x y z
N MET A 1 -37.52 4.81 -31.09
CA MET A 1 -37.04 6.20 -31.00
C MET A 1 -35.93 6.33 -32.01
N GLU A 2 -36.21 6.94 -33.16
CA GLU A 2 -35.15 7.32 -34.09
C GLU A 2 -34.27 8.38 -33.41
N THR A 3 -32.99 8.08 -33.28
CA THR A 3 -32.00 9.02 -32.77
C THR A 3 -31.90 10.18 -33.78
N ASP A 4 -32.25 11.40 -33.37
CA ASP A 4 -32.05 12.57 -34.22
C ASP A 4 -30.55 12.74 -34.50
N LYS A 5 -30.15 12.60 -35.78
CA LYS A 5 -28.77 12.75 -36.26
C LYS A 5 -28.14 14.08 -35.84
N ARG A 6 -28.95 15.11 -35.55
CA ARG A 6 -28.47 16.42 -35.07
C ARG A 6 -27.93 16.38 -33.64
N THR A 7 -28.35 15.40 -32.84
CA THR A 7 -27.92 15.23 -31.44
C THR A 7 -26.80 14.21 -31.27
N GLU A 8 -26.45 13.47 -32.33
CA GLU A 8 -25.35 12.49 -32.32
C GLU A 8 -24.00 13.08 -31.91
N PRO A 9 -23.57 14.26 -32.40
CA PRO A 9 -22.28 14.84 -32.00
C PRO A 9 -22.22 15.14 -30.49
N LEU A 10 -23.34 15.58 -29.91
CA LEU A 10 -23.41 15.91 -28.49
C LEU A 10 -23.42 14.66 -27.61
N ARG A 11 -24.10 13.60 -28.04
CA ARG A 11 -24.06 12.28 -27.38
C ARG A 11 -22.66 11.67 -27.43
N GLU A 12 -22.00 11.77 -28.58
CA GLU A 12 -20.64 11.27 -28.76
C GLU A 12 -19.62 12.08 -27.95
N TRP A 13 -19.78 13.41 -27.89
CA TRP A 13 -18.97 14.25 -27.02
C TRP A 13 -19.11 13.86 -25.55
N ASN A 14 -20.35 13.64 -25.06
CA ASN A 14 -20.58 13.15 -23.70
C ASN A 14 -19.90 11.80 -23.44
N ARG A 15 -20.04 10.86 -24.37
CA ARG A 15 -19.41 9.54 -24.27
C ARG A 15 -17.89 9.65 -24.15
N LEU A 16 -17.27 10.45 -25.02
CA LEU A 16 -15.83 10.65 -25.06
C LEU A 16 -15.30 11.38 -23.82
N ALA A 17 -16.00 12.42 -23.34
CA ALA A 17 -15.61 13.15 -22.12
C ALA A 17 -15.55 12.22 -20.91
N ARG A 18 -16.57 11.37 -20.75
CA ARG A 18 -16.63 10.36 -19.69
C ARG A 18 -15.52 9.32 -19.84
N GLU A 19 -15.36 8.75 -21.03
CA GLU A 19 -14.35 7.71 -21.27
C GLU A 19 -12.93 8.22 -21.08
N ASN A 20 -12.63 9.44 -21.54
CA ASN A 20 -11.32 10.06 -21.38
C ASN A 20 -11.01 10.30 -19.90
N THR A 21 -11.98 10.79 -19.12
CA THR A 21 -11.83 11.00 -17.68
C THR A 21 -11.59 9.67 -16.95
N GLU A 22 -12.40 8.65 -17.25
CA GLU A 22 -12.25 7.31 -16.68
C GLU A 22 -10.86 6.71 -17.01
N ASN A 23 -10.40 6.84 -18.25
CA ASN A 23 -9.07 6.35 -18.67
C ASN A 23 -7.93 7.14 -18.00
N ALA A 24 -8.09 8.45 -17.82
CA ALA A 24 -7.12 9.30 -17.15
C ALA A 24 -6.98 8.91 -15.68
N ILE A 25 -8.10 8.69 -14.99
CA ILE A 25 -8.13 8.19 -13.62
C ILE A 25 -7.41 6.84 -13.51
N VAL A 26 -7.73 5.87 -14.37
CA VAL A 26 -7.08 4.55 -14.38
C VAL A 26 -5.57 4.68 -14.60
N SER A 27 -5.15 5.52 -15.54
CA SER A 27 -3.73 5.78 -15.82
C SER A 27 -3.03 6.39 -14.61
N SER A 28 -3.70 7.29 -13.89
CA SER A 28 -3.17 7.86 -12.66
C SER A 28 -3.03 6.81 -11.55
N MET A 29 -4.03 5.94 -11.38
CA MET A 29 -3.97 4.84 -10.41
C MET A 29 -2.81 3.88 -10.70
N PHE A 30 -2.53 3.58 -11.97
CA PHE A 30 -1.35 2.79 -12.35
C PHE A 30 -0.05 3.51 -12.00
N ASN A 31 0.08 4.79 -12.35
CA ASN A 31 1.27 5.57 -12.02
C ASN A 31 1.50 5.66 -10.51
N ALA A 32 0.45 5.89 -9.73
CA ALA A 32 0.50 5.92 -8.27
C ALA A 32 0.93 4.54 -7.72
N THR A 33 0.41 3.45 -8.27
CA THR A 33 0.80 2.08 -7.89
C THR A 33 2.28 1.83 -8.20
N LEU A 34 2.77 2.21 -9.37
CA LEU A 34 4.17 2.04 -9.76
C LEU A 34 5.13 2.85 -8.87
N ARG A 35 4.72 4.05 -8.41
CA ARG A 35 5.53 4.85 -7.47
C ARG A 35 5.79 4.13 -6.14
N THR A 36 4.95 3.19 -5.72
CA THR A 36 5.22 2.42 -4.49
C THR A 36 6.47 1.54 -4.58
N THR A 37 7.04 1.34 -5.78
CA THR A 37 8.34 0.69 -5.98
C THR A 37 9.48 1.38 -5.24
N PHE A 38 9.41 2.71 -5.06
CA PHE A 38 10.42 3.45 -4.30
C PHE A 38 10.47 3.00 -2.84
N SER A 39 9.30 2.82 -2.21
CA SER A 39 9.18 2.30 -0.85
C SER A 39 9.71 0.86 -0.74
N ILE A 40 9.50 0.02 -1.76
CA ILE A 40 10.07 -1.34 -1.82
C ILE A 40 11.59 -1.30 -1.95
N SER A 41 12.12 -0.43 -2.81
CA SER A 41 13.57 -0.26 -3.01
C SER A 41 14.27 0.23 -1.75
N GLU A 42 13.69 1.21 -1.06
CA GLU A 42 14.17 1.71 0.23
C GLU A 42 14.25 0.59 1.28
N PHE A 43 13.18 -0.23 1.37
CA PHE A 43 13.17 -1.40 2.25
C PHE A 43 14.25 -2.42 1.87
N SER A 44 14.41 -2.72 0.58
CA SER A 44 15.43 -3.67 0.11
C SER A 44 16.85 -3.20 0.44
N ASN A 45 17.13 -1.91 0.26
CA ASN A 45 18.43 -1.33 0.62
C ASN A 45 18.66 -1.39 2.13
N TRP A 46 17.63 -1.10 2.93
CA TRP A 46 17.71 -1.21 4.39
C TRP A 46 18.03 -2.63 4.84
N VAL A 47 17.37 -3.64 4.27
CA VAL A 47 17.67 -5.06 4.56
C VAL A 47 19.11 -5.40 4.17
N LEU A 48 19.56 -4.97 2.99
CA LEU A 48 20.93 -5.22 2.52
C LEU A 48 21.99 -4.65 3.48
N VAL A 49 21.82 -3.40 3.91
CA VAL A 49 22.71 -2.74 4.88
C VAL A 49 22.69 -3.47 6.22
N ALA A 50 21.50 -3.84 6.71
CA ALA A 50 21.37 -4.58 7.95
C ALA A 50 22.09 -5.94 7.89
N THR A 51 21.93 -6.70 6.81
CA THR A 51 22.62 -7.98 6.60
C THR A 51 24.13 -7.79 6.54
N ALA A 52 24.62 -6.79 5.81
CA ALA A 52 26.05 -6.50 5.74
C ALA A 52 26.65 -6.12 7.11
N ALA A 53 25.94 -5.31 7.90
CA ALA A 53 26.36 -4.92 9.24
C ALA A 53 26.44 -6.13 10.19
N VAL A 54 25.41 -6.98 10.20
CA VAL A 54 25.38 -8.20 11.03
C VAL A 54 26.49 -9.17 10.62
N ALA A 55 26.67 -9.43 9.32
CA ALA A 55 27.71 -10.32 8.84
C ALA A 55 29.12 -9.81 9.19
N SER A 56 29.36 -8.51 9.01
CA SER A 56 30.66 -7.88 9.32
C SER A 56 30.95 -7.94 10.82
N PHE A 57 29.95 -7.65 11.66
CA PHE A 57 30.10 -7.72 13.12
C PHE A 57 30.47 -9.14 13.58
N LEU A 58 29.76 -10.16 13.07
CA LEU A 58 30.03 -11.56 13.40
C LEU A 58 31.41 -11.99 12.93
N LEU A 59 31.81 -11.65 11.69
CA LEU A 59 33.12 -12.02 11.16
C LEU A 59 34.28 -11.43 11.96
N VAL A 60 34.15 -10.18 12.39
CA VAL A 60 35.22 -9.48 13.12
C VAL A 60 35.31 -9.94 14.58
N ASN A 61 34.18 -10.25 15.22
CA ASN A 61 34.12 -10.45 16.68
C ASN A 61 33.81 -11.89 17.11
N ALA A 62 33.73 -12.86 16.19
CA ALA A 62 33.31 -14.24 16.52
C ALA A 62 34.15 -14.89 17.62
N ASN A 63 35.47 -14.72 17.59
CA ASN A 63 36.38 -15.32 18.56
C ASN A 63 36.24 -14.66 19.93
N ASP A 64 36.30 -13.33 19.97
CA ASP A 64 36.18 -12.56 21.22
C ASP A 64 34.83 -12.77 21.92
N LEU A 65 33.75 -12.92 21.14
CA LEU A 65 32.43 -13.25 21.70
C LEU A 65 32.44 -14.61 22.41
N MET A 66 33.15 -15.59 21.85
CA MET A 66 33.20 -16.95 22.38
C MET A 66 33.97 -17.02 23.69
N ASP A 67 35.04 -16.25 23.80
CA ASP A 67 35.85 -16.15 25.01
C ASP A 67 35.15 -15.36 26.12
N PHE A 68 34.33 -14.35 25.79
CA PHE A 68 33.66 -13.49 26.76
C PHE A 68 32.34 -14.06 27.32
N VAL A 69 31.52 -14.67 26.46
CA VAL A 69 30.14 -15.08 26.82
C VAL A 69 30.04 -16.59 27.07
N GLY A 70 31.02 -17.36 26.58
CA GLY A 70 30.97 -18.82 26.57
C GLY A 70 29.96 -19.37 25.55
N LYS A 71 30.13 -20.65 25.20
CA LYS A 71 29.33 -21.34 24.17
C LYS A 71 27.82 -21.33 24.48
N GLU A 72 27.45 -21.54 25.74
CA GLU A 72 26.03 -21.60 26.14
C GLU A 72 25.34 -20.24 26.04
N GLY A 73 26.01 -19.16 26.46
CA GLY A 73 25.46 -17.81 26.39
C GLY A 73 25.34 -17.30 24.94
N ILE A 74 26.27 -17.68 24.06
CA ILE A 74 26.14 -17.41 22.61
C ILE A 74 24.92 -18.10 22.02
N ILE A 75 24.72 -19.38 22.32
CA ILE A 75 23.60 -20.14 21.76
C ILE A 75 22.28 -19.57 22.26
N ALA A 76 22.12 -19.41 23.58
CA ALA A 76 20.89 -18.89 24.18
C ALA A 76 20.61 -17.44 23.73
N GLY A 77 21.61 -16.56 23.79
CA GLY A 77 21.51 -15.18 23.33
C GLY A 77 21.23 -15.08 21.83
N GLY A 78 21.89 -15.90 21.02
CA GLY A 78 21.69 -15.97 19.58
C GLY A 78 20.26 -16.34 19.18
N TYR A 79 19.64 -17.31 19.88
CA TYR A 79 18.23 -17.66 19.65
C TYR A 79 17.29 -16.49 19.98
N ILE A 80 17.48 -15.83 21.12
CA ILE A 80 16.64 -14.70 21.55
C ILE A 80 16.79 -13.52 20.60
N LEU A 81 18.03 -13.21 20.20
CA LEU A 81 18.32 -12.12 19.26
C LEU A 81 17.71 -12.41 17.89
N SER A 82 17.84 -13.65 17.40
CA SER A 82 17.23 -14.07 16.14
C SER A 82 15.70 -13.91 16.17
N LEU A 83 15.06 -14.28 17.28
CA LEU A 83 13.63 -14.10 17.46
C LEU A 83 13.25 -12.62 17.49
N SER A 84 14.03 -11.77 18.18
CA SER A 84 13.84 -10.31 18.16
C SER A 84 13.91 -9.77 16.73
N CYS A 85 14.91 -10.17 15.95
CA CYS A 85 15.06 -9.77 14.54
C CYS A 85 13.87 -10.18 13.67
N ILE A 86 13.28 -11.38 13.89
CA ILE A 86 12.07 -11.82 13.18
C ILE A 86 10.90 -10.89 13.46
N PHE A 87 10.66 -10.53 14.73
CA PHE A 87 9.60 -9.58 15.10
C PHE A 87 9.87 -8.17 14.56
N GLY A 88 11.12 -7.72 14.56
CA GLY A 88 11.51 -6.44 13.97
C GLY A 88 11.27 -6.39 12.46
N LEU A 89 11.64 -7.45 11.74
CA LEU A 89 11.38 -7.59 10.31
C LEU A 89 9.87 -7.64 10.03
N PHE A 90 9.12 -8.41 10.80
CA PHE A 90 7.67 -8.50 10.68
C PHE A 90 6.99 -7.14 10.90
N SER A 91 7.38 -6.41 11.95
CA SER A 91 6.92 -5.04 12.20
C SER A 91 7.22 -4.12 11.01
N ARG A 92 8.44 -4.18 10.48
CA ARG A 92 8.86 -3.36 9.33
C ARG A 92 8.07 -3.67 8.06
N VAL A 93 7.78 -4.94 7.78
CA VAL A 93 6.96 -5.36 6.63
C VAL A 93 5.53 -4.83 6.74
N ILE A 94 4.93 -4.89 7.93
CA ILE A 94 3.59 -4.31 8.15
C ILE A 94 3.61 -2.80 7.96
N GLY A 95 4.62 -2.12 8.54
CA GLY A 95 4.80 -0.68 8.39
C GLY A 95 4.97 -0.26 6.93
N LEU A 96 5.73 -1.04 6.14
CA LEU A 96 5.89 -0.82 4.70
C LEU A 96 4.54 -0.90 3.97
N ARG A 97 3.72 -1.91 4.27
CA ARG A 97 2.37 -2.04 3.68
C ARG A 97 1.49 -0.83 3.99
N CYS A 98 1.53 -0.33 5.23
CA CYS A 98 0.83 0.88 5.63
C CYS A 98 1.33 2.11 4.87
N LYS A 99 2.65 2.31 4.80
CA LYS A 99 3.28 3.42 4.07
C LYS A 99 2.86 3.41 2.59
N MET A 100 2.99 2.27 1.92
CA MET A 100 2.58 2.11 0.51
C MET A 100 1.10 2.40 0.31
N ALA A 101 0.22 1.95 1.21
CA ALA A 101 -1.21 2.20 1.11
C ALA A 101 -1.57 3.68 1.27
N ILE A 102 -0.89 4.40 2.16
CA ILE A 102 -1.09 5.84 2.37
C ILE A 102 -0.56 6.63 1.16
N GLU A 103 0.67 6.35 0.71
CA GLU A 103 1.27 7.00 -0.46
C GLU A 103 0.41 6.82 -1.72
N LEU A 104 -0.10 5.60 -1.92
CA LEU A 104 -1.02 5.29 -3.02
C LEU A 104 -2.33 6.05 -2.88
N HIS A 105 -2.93 6.06 -1.70
CA HIS A 105 -4.20 6.76 -1.45
C HIS A 105 -4.07 8.25 -1.69
N ASP A 106 -3.02 8.90 -1.17
CA ASP A 106 -2.82 10.34 -1.32
C ASP A 106 -2.56 10.71 -2.78
N ALA A 107 -1.73 9.93 -3.49
CA ALA A 107 -1.46 10.14 -4.91
C ALA A 107 -2.72 9.98 -5.77
N ILE A 108 -3.54 8.95 -5.50
CA ILE A 108 -4.82 8.77 -6.19
C ILE A 108 -5.76 9.91 -5.84
N ARG A 109 -5.94 10.26 -4.57
CA ARG A 109 -6.87 11.30 -4.13
C ARG A 109 -6.60 12.64 -4.82
N HIS A 110 -5.33 13.06 -4.87
CA HIS A 110 -4.96 14.32 -5.51
C HIS A 110 -5.29 14.34 -7.01
N THR A 111 -4.89 13.30 -7.73
CA THR A 111 -5.12 13.21 -9.18
C THR A 111 -6.58 12.96 -9.54
N PHE A 112 -7.30 12.26 -8.68
CA PHE A 112 -8.72 11.97 -8.84
C PHE A 112 -9.57 13.24 -8.74
N ILE A 113 -9.29 14.10 -7.75
CA ILE A 113 -9.95 15.40 -7.61
C ILE A 113 -9.69 16.27 -8.85
N GLU A 114 -8.43 16.35 -9.31
CA GLU A 114 -8.06 17.13 -10.49
C GLU A 114 -8.80 16.66 -11.76
N HIS A 115 -8.92 15.34 -11.96
CA HIS A 115 -9.66 14.78 -13.11
C HIS A 115 -11.17 14.99 -12.99
N LEU A 116 -11.74 14.92 -11.79
CA LEU A 116 -13.16 15.17 -11.57
C LEU A 116 -13.53 16.64 -11.79
N GLU A 117 -12.77 17.59 -11.24
CA GLU A 117 -13.06 19.02 -11.42
C GLU A 117 -13.02 19.41 -12.90
N ARG A 118 -12.09 18.84 -13.67
CA ARG A 118 -12.04 19.04 -15.13
C ARG A 118 -13.26 18.44 -15.83
N TYR A 119 -13.67 17.23 -15.43
CA TYR A 119 -14.84 16.58 -16.00
C TYR A 119 -16.12 17.33 -15.66
N GLU A 120 -16.31 17.80 -14.43
CA GLU A 120 -17.48 18.57 -14.00
C GLU A 120 -17.65 19.85 -14.85
N ALA A 121 -16.55 20.56 -15.13
CA ALA A 121 -16.57 21.75 -15.99
C ALA A 121 -16.85 21.44 -17.47
N GLU A 122 -16.50 20.25 -17.96
CA GLU A 122 -16.87 19.79 -19.31
C GLU A 122 -18.31 19.30 -19.36
N GLU A 123 -18.75 18.59 -18.33
CA GLU A 123 -20.10 18.07 -18.18
C GLU A 123 -21.13 19.20 -18.11
N GLU A 124 -20.85 20.28 -17.38
CA GLU A 124 -21.73 21.46 -17.33
C GLU A 124 -22.03 22.01 -18.74
N LYS A 125 -20.99 22.17 -19.58
CA LYS A 125 -21.14 22.64 -20.97
C LYS A 125 -21.95 21.66 -21.83
N ILE A 126 -21.74 20.37 -21.63
CA ILE A 126 -22.45 19.32 -22.35
C ILE A 126 -23.93 19.30 -21.93
N GLN A 127 -24.22 19.50 -20.64
CA GLN A 127 -25.58 19.55 -20.10
C GLN A 127 -26.33 20.81 -20.53
N GLU A 128 -25.67 21.97 -20.61
CA GLU A 128 -26.23 23.19 -21.20
C GLU A 128 -26.64 22.95 -22.67
N GLY A 129 -25.76 22.31 -23.45
CA GLY A 129 -26.07 21.90 -24.82
C GLY A 129 -27.24 20.92 -24.89
N ALA A 130 -27.31 19.96 -23.98
CA ALA A 130 -28.40 18.99 -23.92
C ALA A 130 -29.75 19.64 -23.58
N SER A 131 -29.75 20.59 -22.64
CA SER A 131 -30.92 21.38 -22.27
C SER A 131 -31.46 22.16 -23.47
N PHE A 132 -30.57 22.79 -24.26
CA PHE A 132 -30.95 23.49 -25.48
C PHE A 132 -31.63 22.57 -26.51
N TRP A 133 -31.15 21.34 -26.65
CA TRP A 133 -31.71 20.34 -27.57
C TRP A 133 -32.85 19.50 -26.96
N GLY A 134 -33.23 19.74 -25.71
CA GLY A 134 -34.28 18.99 -25.00
C GLY A 134 -33.97 17.50 -24.81
N ILE A 135 -32.69 17.11 -24.82
CA ILE A 135 -32.25 15.73 -24.63
C ILE A 135 -31.71 15.53 -23.21
N ASN A 136 -31.86 14.32 -22.67
CA ASN A 136 -31.24 13.95 -21.41
C ASN A 136 -29.97 13.13 -21.68
N LEU A 137 -28.84 13.52 -21.09
CA LEU A 137 -27.55 12.87 -21.24
C LEU A 137 -27.11 12.28 -19.91
N GLU A 138 -26.50 11.09 -19.97
CA GLU A 138 -25.94 10.44 -18.79
C GLU A 138 -24.85 11.31 -18.15
N ALA A 139 -24.98 11.56 -16.86
CA ALA A 139 -24.03 12.31 -16.05
C ALA A 139 -23.15 11.39 -15.19
N GLY A 140 -21.98 11.89 -14.81
CA GLY A 140 -21.03 11.25 -13.93
C GLY A 140 -20.16 10.15 -14.56
N ILE A 141 -19.10 9.82 -13.84
CA ILE A 141 -18.14 8.76 -14.19
C ILE A 141 -18.58 7.38 -13.67
N ARG A 142 -18.22 6.32 -14.38
CA ARG A 142 -18.53 4.93 -13.99
C ARG A 142 -17.38 4.33 -13.21
N PHE A 143 -17.49 4.36 -11.88
CA PHE A 143 -16.52 3.73 -10.99
C PHE A 143 -16.31 2.23 -11.26
N ASP A 144 -17.35 1.51 -11.67
CA ASP A 144 -17.26 0.10 -12.03
C ASP A 144 -16.30 -0.14 -13.20
N ARG A 145 -16.34 0.75 -14.21
CA ARG A 145 -15.41 0.68 -15.36
C ARG A 145 -13.99 0.98 -14.91
N ILE A 146 -13.80 2.03 -14.11
CA ILE A 146 -12.48 2.40 -13.58
C ILE A 146 -11.86 1.23 -12.80
N LEU A 147 -12.61 0.62 -11.88
CA LEU A 147 -12.14 -0.53 -11.10
C LEU A 147 -11.85 -1.74 -11.98
N LYS A 148 -12.70 -2.02 -12.98
CA LYS A 148 -12.49 -3.14 -13.91
C LYS A 148 -11.21 -2.97 -14.73
N GLU A 149 -10.97 -1.78 -15.28
CA GLU A 149 -9.76 -1.48 -16.05
C GLU A 149 -8.51 -1.48 -15.17
N PHE A 150 -8.59 -0.89 -13.97
CA PHE A 150 -7.49 -0.92 -13.01
C PHE A 150 -7.13 -2.33 -12.57
N LEU A 151 -8.13 -3.20 -12.33
CA LEU A 151 -7.92 -4.58 -11.93
C LEU A 151 -7.57 -5.50 -13.11
N ALA A 152 -7.73 -5.07 -14.36
CA ALA A 152 -7.48 -5.87 -15.56
C ALA A 152 -6.07 -6.52 -15.62
N PRO A 153 -4.95 -5.82 -15.34
CA PRO A 153 -3.61 -6.40 -15.41
C PRO A 153 -3.29 -7.38 -14.26
N PHE A 154 -4.07 -7.40 -13.18
CA PHE A 154 -3.76 -8.25 -12.03
C PHE A 154 -4.15 -9.72 -12.26
N PRO A 155 -3.49 -10.68 -11.60
CA PRO A 155 -3.90 -12.09 -11.64
C PRO A 155 -5.32 -12.32 -11.10
N TRP A 156 -5.97 -13.40 -11.56
CA TRP A 156 -7.37 -13.70 -11.23
C TRP A 156 -7.65 -13.76 -9.72
N PHE A 157 -6.72 -14.28 -8.92
CA PHE A 157 -6.88 -14.38 -7.46
C PHE A 157 -6.90 -13.00 -6.80
N VAL A 158 -6.07 -12.06 -7.26
CA VAL A 158 -6.06 -10.68 -6.77
C VAL A 158 -7.39 -10.01 -7.08
N LYS A 159 -7.88 -10.17 -8.31
CA LYS A 159 -9.20 -9.64 -8.72
C LYS A 159 -10.29 -10.19 -7.81
N TYR A 160 -10.33 -11.50 -7.60
CA TYR A 160 -11.33 -12.16 -6.75
C TYR A 160 -11.31 -11.65 -5.31
N PHE A 161 -10.13 -11.52 -4.69
CA PHE A 161 -10.03 -11.00 -3.33
C PHE A 161 -10.38 -9.51 -3.24
N ALA A 162 -10.00 -8.72 -4.24
CA ALA A 162 -10.32 -7.29 -4.29
C ALA A 162 -11.84 -7.08 -4.44
N THR A 163 -12.50 -7.74 -5.41
CA THR A 163 -13.95 -7.60 -5.62
C THR A 163 -14.72 -8.08 -4.41
N LYS A 164 -14.38 -9.25 -3.86
CA LYS A 164 -15.03 -9.77 -2.64
C LYS A 164 -14.84 -8.85 -1.44
N HIS A 165 -13.69 -8.19 -1.32
CA HIS A 165 -13.45 -7.22 -0.25
C HIS A 165 -14.29 -5.95 -0.44
N ILE A 166 -14.41 -5.44 -1.67
CA ILE A 166 -15.25 -4.27 -1.99
C ILE A 166 -16.72 -4.60 -1.73
N GLU A 167 -17.23 -5.72 -2.23
CA GLU A 167 -18.61 -6.17 -2.04
C GLU A 167 -18.96 -6.35 -0.57
N LYS A 168 -18.07 -6.98 0.20
CA LYS A 168 -18.29 -7.23 1.64
C LYS A 168 -18.36 -5.93 2.47
N ASN A 169 -17.71 -4.86 2.02
CA ASN A 169 -17.54 -3.64 2.80
C ASN A 169 -18.13 -2.39 2.12
N SER A 170 -19.01 -2.57 1.13
CA SER A 170 -19.63 -1.48 0.35
C SER A 170 -20.40 -0.49 1.24
N GLU A 171 -20.99 -0.96 2.34
CA GLU A 171 -21.75 -0.14 3.29
C GLU A 171 -20.86 0.60 4.31
N ASN A 172 -19.55 0.31 4.36
CA ASN A 172 -18.65 0.89 5.34
C ASN A 172 -17.64 1.86 4.68
N PRO A 173 -17.92 3.18 4.68
CA PRO A 173 -17.04 4.17 4.08
C PRO A 173 -15.67 4.29 4.76
N GLN A 174 -15.53 3.81 5.99
CA GLN A 174 -14.32 3.93 6.80
C GLN A 174 -13.42 2.68 6.75
N ILE A 175 -13.79 1.65 5.98
CA ILE A 175 -13.09 0.35 5.99
C ILE A 175 -11.60 0.45 5.66
N ALA A 176 -11.22 1.39 4.78
CA ALA A 176 -9.83 1.64 4.43
C ALA A 176 -9.00 2.06 5.67
N TYR A 177 -9.52 3.00 6.46
CA TYR A 177 -8.88 3.47 7.69
C TYR A 177 -8.85 2.40 8.78
N LEU A 178 -9.93 1.63 8.94
CA LEU A 178 -9.98 0.53 9.92
C LEU A 178 -8.93 -0.55 9.63
N THR A 179 -8.71 -0.86 8.35
CA THR A 179 -7.68 -1.82 7.94
C THR A 179 -6.27 -1.28 8.25
N GLN A 180 -6.02 -0.01 7.98
CA GLN A 180 -4.75 0.65 8.31
C GLN A 180 -4.50 0.69 9.83
N LEU A 181 -5.51 1.01 10.63
CA LEU A 181 -5.41 1.02 12.10
C LEU A 181 -5.12 -0.37 12.67
N LYS A 182 -5.73 -1.42 12.11
CA LYS A 182 -5.44 -2.80 12.52
C LYS A 182 -3.97 -3.16 12.24
N ASN A 183 -3.44 -2.75 11.10
CA ASN A 183 -2.06 -2.97 10.73
C ASN A 183 -1.11 -2.18 11.65
N LEU A 184 -1.41 -0.90 11.93
CA LEU A 184 -0.65 -0.07 12.86
C LEU A 184 -0.59 -0.70 14.25
N ARG A 185 -1.72 -1.18 14.77
CA ARG A 185 -1.77 -1.89 16.06
C ARG A 185 -0.91 -3.15 16.05
N THR A 186 -0.96 -3.93 14.97
CA THR A 186 -0.15 -5.15 14.82
C THR A 186 1.34 -4.84 14.76
N GLN A 187 1.72 -3.78 14.03
CA GLN A 187 3.09 -3.25 13.98
C GLN A 187 3.56 -2.81 15.38
N ALA A 188 2.72 -2.10 16.13
CA ALA A 188 3.04 -1.65 17.47
C ALA A 188 3.30 -2.84 18.42
N TYR A 189 2.43 -3.85 18.43
CA TYR A 189 2.65 -5.05 19.25
C TYR A 189 3.93 -5.80 18.86
N ALA A 190 4.19 -5.98 17.57
CA ALA A 190 5.42 -6.63 17.10
C ALA A 190 6.67 -5.86 17.54
N THR A 191 6.62 -4.52 17.51
CA THR A 191 7.73 -3.65 17.96
C THR A 191 7.96 -3.75 19.47
N ILE A 192 6.90 -3.79 20.26
CA ILE A 192 7.00 -3.97 21.72
C ILE A 192 7.61 -5.34 22.05
N ILE A 193 7.16 -6.40 21.37
CA ILE A 193 7.72 -7.75 21.55
C ILE A 193 9.20 -7.78 21.15
N GLN A 194 9.57 -7.19 20.00
CA GLN A 194 10.96 -7.06 19.57
C GLN A 194 11.81 -6.38 20.65
N ALA A 195 11.36 -5.22 21.16
CA ALA A 195 12.08 -4.47 22.19
C ALA A 195 12.23 -5.27 23.48
N GLY A 196 11.18 -5.96 23.92
CA GLY A 196 11.23 -6.85 25.08
C GLY A 196 12.23 -7.99 24.93
N LEU A 197 12.23 -8.66 23.76
CA LEU A 197 13.20 -9.72 23.45
C LEU A 197 14.63 -9.19 23.37
N PHE A 198 14.83 -7.98 22.84
CA PHE A 198 16.14 -7.36 22.74
C PHE A 198 16.71 -7.00 24.12
N ILE A 199 15.89 -6.48 25.02
CA ILE A 199 16.27 -6.24 26.42
C ILE A 199 16.59 -7.58 27.10
N TYR A 200 15.75 -8.60 26.89
CA TYR A 200 15.96 -9.93 27.46
C TYR A 200 17.27 -10.58 26.97
N PHE A 201 17.63 -10.36 25.70
CA PHE A 201 18.92 -10.77 25.15
C PHE A 201 20.09 -10.20 25.95
N PHE A 202 20.10 -8.90 26.24
CA PHE A 202 21.17 -8.30 27.05
C PHE A 202 21.24 -8.89 28.45
N VAL A 203 20.08 -9.05 29.12
CA VAL A 203 20.02 -9.65 30.45
C VAL A 203 20.62 -11.05 30.45
N GLN A 204 20.33 -11.87 29.43
CA GLN A 204 20.89 -13.20 29.29
C GLN A 204 22.39 -13.18 29.04
N VAL A 205 22.88 -12.35 28.11
CA VAL A 205 24.31 -12.23 27.81
C VAL A 205 25.10 -11.78 29.03
N PHE A 206 24.65 -10.77 29.76
CA PHE A 206 25.32 -10.31 30.98
C PHE A 206 25.27 -11.34 32.10
N SER A 207 24.14 -12.03 32.27
CA SER A 207 24.02 -13.12 33.25
C SER A 207 24.98 -14.27 32.94
N SER A 208 25.11 -14.67 31.68
CA SER A 208 26.07 -15.68 31.24
C SER A 208 27.51 -15.24 31.41
N ALA A 209 27.86 -14.00 31.05
CA ALA A 209 29.19 -13.45 31.23
C ALA A 209 29.60 -13.37 32.72
N SER A 210 28.65 -13.09 33.62
CA SER A 210 28.91 -13.07 35.07
C SER A 210 29.19 -14.44 35.70
N LYS A 211 28.96 -15.53 34.97
CA LYS A 211 29.18 -16.91 35.42
C LYS A 211 30.48 -17.53 34.90
N LEU A 212 31.16 -16.87 33.96
CA LEU A 212 32.54 -17.18 33.56
C LEU A 212 33.52 -16.62 34.60
#